data_AF-A0A928YT40-F1
#
_entry.id   AF-A0A928YT40-F1
#
_cell.length_a   1.000
_cell.length_b   1.000
_cell.length_c   1.000
_cell.angle_alpha   90.00
_cell.angle_beta   90.00
_cell.angle_gamma   90.00
#
_symmetry.space_group_name_H-M   'P 1'
#
loop_
_entity.id
_entity.type
_entity.pdbx_description
1 polymer ?
#
loop_
_entity_poly.entity_id
_entity_poly.type
_entity_poly.pdbx_seq_one_letter_code
_entity_poly.pdbx_strand_id
1 'polypeptide(L)'
;MKIFGFLVSAALVFACGKPQEKPHLEQADMTKARLKHITTKAQLVESLGNYAAGWSTGELQLTQIGTYPSSAGIYYYSLSMNNEGVSGQGENNQRISAGVDGTGEETLELILDENKNLVAVEDSRTQKFPKLFIVKNSNNKPGDWMFQLYIPQVYSNGKTAHKVSFQGFTQTPVPSDQEVVAAMLNLVEVVD
;
A
#
# COMPACT_ATOMS: atom_id res chain seq x y z
N MET A 1 58.32 -46.56 -37.92
CA MET A 1 58.16 -45.12 -37.60
C MET A 1 56.95 -44.99 -36.70
N LYS A 2 57.13 -44.42 -35.47
CA LYS A 2 56.14 -43.83 -34.53
C LYS A 2 54.98 -44.75 -34.04
N ILE A 3 54.92 -45.18 -32.77
CA ILE A 3 54.63 -44.45 -31.50
C ILE A 3 53.17 -43.98 -31.42
N PHE A 4 52.47 -44.53 -30.41
CA PHE A 4 51.37 -44.00 -29.56
C PHE A 4 50.33 -43.06 -30.21
N GLY A 5 49.03 -43.18 -30.01
CA GLY A 5 48.31 -43.72 -28.87
C GLY A 5 47.15 -42.77 -28.53
N PHE A 6 46.06 -43.38 -28.04
CA PHE A 6 44.99 -42.80 -27.22
C PHE A 6 43.88 -41.92 -27.83
N LEU A 7 42.65 -42.46 -27.66
CA LEU A 7 41.38 -41.77 -27.49
C LEU A 7 41.50 -40.56 -26.55
N VAL A 8 40.81 -39.46 -26.88
CA VAL A 8 40.00 -38.62 -25.95
C VAL A 8 38.95 -37.90 -26.82
N SER A 9 37.72 -38.40 -26.88
CA SER A 9 36.54 -37.97 -26.09
C SER A 9 35.83 -36.73 -26.65
N ALA A 10 34.55 -36.96 -26.94
CA ALA A 10 33.54 -35.98 -27.31
C ALA A 10 33.53 -34.78 -26.36
N ALA A 11 33.70 -33.58 -26.91
CA ALA A 11 33.28 -32.36 -26.24
C ALA A 11 31.76 -32.23 -26.40
N LEU A 12 31.01 -32.84 -25.48
CA LEU A 12 29.69 -32.34 -25.13
C LEU A 12 29.89 -30.93 -24.59
N VAL A 13 29.51 -29.92 -25.37
CA VAL A 13 29.28 -28.58 -24.85
C VAL A 13 27.94 -28.62 -24.12
N PHE A 14 27.95 -29.19 -22.91
CA PHE A 14 26.96 -28.79 -21.91
C PHE A 14 27.29 -27.34 -21.58
N ALA A 15 26.50 -26.42 -22.14
CA ALA A 15 26.39 -25.08 -21.62
C ALA A 15 25.92 -25.20 -20.17
N CYS A 16 26.88 -25.27 -19.25
CA CYS A 16 26.69 -25.05 -17.84
C CYS A 16 26.38 -23.55 -17.72
N GLY A 17 25.12 -23.20 -18.01
CA GLY A 17 24.56 -21.95 -17.55
C GLY A 17 24.78 -21.95 -16.06
N LYS A 18 25.74 -21.14 -15.59
CA LYS A 18 25.82 -20.82 -14.17
C LYS A 18 24.39 -20.46 -13.77
N PRO A 19 23.82 -21.05 -12.70
CA PRO A 19 22.66 -20.42 -12.11
C PRO A 19 23.09 -18.98 -11.88
N GLN A 20 22.48 -18.07 -12.64
CA GLN A 20 22.59 -16.66 -12.38
C GLN A 20 22.12 -16.56 -10.94
N GLU A 21 23.04 -16.39 -10.01
CA GLU A 21 22.71 -15.99 -8.66
C GLU A 21 21.78 -14.80 -8.88
N LYS A 22 20.49 -15.03 -8.60
CA LYS A 22 19.54 -13.94 -8.48
C LYS A 22 20.27 -12.95 -7.58
N PRO A 23 20.32 -11.66 -7.95
CA PRO A 23 20.98 -10.66 -7.13
C PRO A 23 20.57 -10.96 -5.69
N HIS A 24 21.55 -11.20 -4.83
CA HIS A 24 21.30 -11.17 -3.41
C HIS A 24 20.60 -9.84 -3.19
N LEU A 25 19.28 -9.88 -2.98
CA LEU A 25 18.52 -8.70 -2.63
C LEU A 25 19.22 -8.20 -1.39
N GLU A 26 19.87 -7.04 -1.53
CA GLU A 26 20.39 -6.27 -0.42
C GLU A 26 19.36 -6.33 0.70
N GLN A 27 19.83 -6.59 1.92
CA GLN A 27 19.00 -6.52 3.12
C GLN A 27 18.08 -5.32 2.97
N ALA A 28 16.77 -5.60 2.90
CA ALA A 28 15.78 -4.62 2.51
C ALA A 28 16.02 -3.32 3.27
N ASP A 29 16.33 -2.25 2.54
CA ASP A 29 16.23 -0.91 3.09
C ASP A 29 14.88 -0.85 3.78
N MET A 30 14.92 -0.70 5.11
CA MET A 30 13.73 -0.46 5.90
C MET A 30 13.01 0.69 5.21
N THR A 31 11.73 0.48 4.90
CA THR A 31 10.90 1.54 4.37
C THR A 31 11.02 2.74 5.29
N LYS A 32 11.57 3.85 4.78
CA LYS A 32 11.71 5.13 5.50
C LYS A 32 10.37 5.83 5.72
N ALA A 33 9.27 5.08 5.65
CA ALA A 33 7.92 5.56 5.79
C ALA A 33 7.08 4.52 6.50
N ARG A 34 6.19 4.98 7.37
CA ARG A 34 5.18 4.16 8.03
C ARG A 34 3.90 4.97 8.22
N LEU A 35 2.84 4.32 8.70
CA LEU A 35 1.62 5.04 9.06
C LEU A 35 1.86 5.90 10.30
N LYS A 36 1.23 7.05 10.36
CA LYS A 36 1.14 7.82 11.61
C LYS A 36 0.38 7.03 12.66
N HIS A 37 0.85 7.10 13.89
CA HIS A 37 0.15 6.51 15.04
C HIS A 37 -0.99 7.41 15.51
N ILE A 38 -2.14 7.28 14.85
CA ILE A 38 -3.36 8.02 15.15
C ILE A 38 -4.15 7.28 16.23
N THR A 39 -4.44 7.95 17.35
CA THR A 39 -5.19 7.37 18.47
C THR A 39 -6.48 8.13 18.78
N THR A 40 -6.70 9.26 18.12
CA THR A 40 -7.88 10.11 18.34
C THR A 40 -8.50 10.57 17.03
N LYS A 41 -9.81 10.85 17.06
CA LYS A 41 -10.54 11.41 15.92
C LYS A 41 -9.94 12.74 15.45
N ALA A 42 -9.56 13.62 16.39
CA ALA A 42 -8.98 14.92 16.07
C ALA A 42 -7.68 14.80 15.27
N GLN A 43 -6.76 13.92 15.67
CA GLN A 43 -5.51 13.67 14.93
C GLN A 43 -5.76 13.15 13.51
N LEU A 44 -6.76 12.26 13.34
CA LEU A 44 -7.12 11.77 12.01
C LEU A 44 -7.64 12.90 11.13
N VAL A 45 -8.61 13.66 11.61
CA VAL A 45 -9.21 14.78 10.87
C VAL A 45 -8.18 15.83 10.52
N GLU A 46 -7.30 16.19 11.46
CA GLU A 46 -6.19 17.11 11.23
C GLU A 46 -5.24 16.58 10.16
N SER A 47 -4.89 15.28 10.20
CA SER A 47 -4.03 14.66 9.20
C SER A 47 -4.68 14.62 7.81
N LEU A 48 -5.99 14.41 7.73
CA LEU A 48 -6.74 14.46 6.46
C LEU A 48 -6.79 15.88 5.88
N GLY A 49 -6.67 16.92 6.73
CA GLY A 49 -6.66 18.31 6.32
C GLY A 49 -7.90 18.67 5.52
N ASN A 50 -7.70 19.31 4.36
CA ASN A 50 -8.80 19.74 3.49
C ASN A 50 -9.64 18.58 2.94
N TYR A 51 -9.14 17.34 2.95
CA TYR A 51 -9.91 16.18 2.49
C TYR A 51 -11.15 15.91 3.38
N ALA A 52 -11.06 16.26 4.66
CA ALA A 52 -12.20 16.16 5.58
C ALA A 52 -13.10 17.41 5.58
N ALA A 53 -12.75 18.47 4.83
CA ALA A 53 -13.52 19.70 4.82
C ALA A 53 -14.91 19.48 4.20
N GLY A 54 -15.95 20.01 4.84
CA GLY A 54 -17.34 19.84 4.41
C GLY A 54 -17.94 18.47 4.71
N TRP A 55 -17.24 17.61 5.46
CA TRP A 55 -17.74 16.33 5.92
C TRP A 55 -18.04 16.33 7.42
N SER A 56 -19.17 15.76 7.80
CA SER A 56 -19.49 15.37 9.16
C SER A 56 -18.82 14.04 9.48
N THR A 57 -17.96 14.02 10.49
CA THR A 57 -17.19 12.83 10.88
C THR A 57 -17.88 12.06 11.99
N GLY A 58 -18.04 10.74 11.81
CA GLY A 58 -18.55 9.84 12.84
C GLY A 58 -17.56 9.61 13.99
N GLU A 59 -17.78 8.56 14.78
CA GLU A 59 -16.82 8.14 15.80
C GLU A 59 -15.63 7.39 15.20
N LEU A 60 -14.44 7.64 15.74
CA LEU A 60 -13.25 6.87 15.38
C LEU A 60 -13.35 5.48 16.01
N GLN A 61 -13.32 4.44 15.17
CA GLN A 61 -13.15 3.07 15.62
C GLN A 61 -11.64 2.78 15.64
N LEU A 62 -11.11 2.37 16.78
CA LEU A 62 -9.68 2.09 16.97
C LEU A 62 -9.51 0.76 17.69
N THR A 63 -8.67 -0.10 17.14
CA THR A 63 -8.20 -1.32 17.78
C THR A 63 -6.69 -1.26 17.87
N GLN A 64 -6.17 -1.37 19.10
CA GLN A 64 -4.73 -1.48 19.34
C GLN A 64 -4.44 -2.57 20.37
N ILE A 65 -3.63 -3.56 19.99
CA ILE A 65 -3.12 -4.61 20.87
C ILE A 65 -1.60 -4.65 20.73
N GLY A 66 -0.90 -4.50 21.85
CA GLY A 66 0.57 -4.38 21.88
C GLY A 66 1.08 -2.97 21.58
N THR A 67 2.36 -2.89 21.26
CA THR A 67 3.07 -1.61 21.01
C THR A 67 3.12 -1.31 19.52
N TYR A 68 2.87 -0.05 19.16
CA TYR A 68 3.02 0.45 17.80
C TYR A 68 4.37 1.19 17.60
N PRO A 69 5.01 1.08 16.42
CA PRO A 69 4.76 0.07 15.41
C PRO A 69 5.41 -1.27 15.80
N SER A 70 4.75 -2.38 15.48
CA SER A 70 5.29 -3.71 15.67
C SER A 70 4.67 -4.67 14.67
N SER A 71 5.46 -5.58 14.11
CA SER A 71 4.96 -6.67 13.27
C SER A 71 4.09 -7.67 14.03
N ALA A 72 4.25 -7.75 15.36
CA ALA A 72 3.48 -8.64 16.23
C ALA A 72 2.29 -7.93 16.92
N GLY A 73 2.14 -6.61 16.72
CA GLY A 73 1.04 -5.82 17.24
C GLY A 73 -0.12 -5.74 16.24
N ILE A 74 -1.33 -5.54 16.76
CA ILE A 74 -2.54 -5.28 15.96
C ILE A 74 -2.84 -3.80 16.10
N TYR A 75 -2.83 -3.06 14.99
CA TYR A 75 -3.20 -1.65 14.97
C TYR A 75 -4.07 -1.37 13.75
N TYR A 76 -5.31 -0.92 14.00
CA TYR A 76 -6.29 -0.59 12.98
C TYR A 76 -7.16 0.57 13.43
N TYR A 77 -7.44 1.51 12.54
CA TYR A 77 -8.45 2.52 12.75
C TYR A 77 -9.39 2.65 11.56
N SER A 78 -10.61 3.12 11.81
CA SER A 78 -11.53 3.53 10.75
C SER A 78 -12.42 4.69 11.19
N LEU A 79 -12.72 5.57 10.24
CA LEU A 79 -13.59 6.73 10.41
C LEU A 79 -14.57 6.78 9.23
N SER A 80 -15.87 6.84 9.55
CA SER A 80 -16.90 7.12 8.54
C SER A 80 -17.16 8.62 8.50
N MET A 81 -17.42 9.14 7.30
CA MET A 81 -17.68 10.55 7.04
C MET A 81 -18.88 10.69 6.12
N ASN A 82 -19.76 11.63 6.44
CA ASN A 82 -20.98 11.89 5.68
C ASN A 82 -21.09 13.36 5.30
N ASN A 83 -21.72 13.67 4.17
CA ASN A 83 -22.19 15.01 3.91
C ASN A 83 -23.55 14.99 3.20
N GLU A 84 -24.26 16.11 3.29
CA GLU A 84 -25.48 16.29 2.52
C GLU A 84 -25.12 16.30 1.03
N GLY A 85 -25.64 15.32 0.28
CA GLY A 85 -25.44 15.27 -1.16
C GLY A 85 -26.00 16.52 -1.84
N VAL A 86 -25.49 16.83 -3.03
CA VAL A 86 -25.96 17.99 -3.79
C VAL A 86 -27.41 17.73 -4.23
N SER A 87 -28.36 18.49 -3.67
CA SER A 87 -29.78 18.57 -4.09
C SER A 87 -30.53 17.23 -4.17
N GLY A 88 -31.02 16.74 -3.03
CA GLY A 88 -32.10 15.75 -2.95
C GLY A 88 -31.73 14.31 -3.29
N GLN A 89 -30.45 14.00 -3.52
CA GLN A 89 -29.98 12.66 -3.90
C GLN A 89 -29.55 11.76 -2.73
N GLY A 90 -29.90 12.13 -1.50
CA GLY A 90 -29.53 11.38 -0.29
C GLY A 90 -28.15 11.75 0.26
N GLU A 91 -27.74 11.08 1.33
CA GLU A 91 -26.46 11.31 2.00
C GLU A 91 -25.30 10.65 1.24
N ASN A 92 -24.21 11.38 1.06
CA ASN A 92 -22.94 10.77 0.66
C ASN A 92 -22.28 10.18 1.91
N ASN A 93 -21.68 9.00 1.75
CA ASN A 93 -20.94 8.32 2.78
C ASN A 93 -19.59 7.86 2.24
N GLN A 94 -18.52 8.16 2.96
CA GLN A 94 -17.22 7.56 2.72
C GLN A 94 -16.61 7.02 4.01
N ARG A 95 -15.70 6.07 3.86
CA ARG A 95 -14.94 5.48 4.95
C ARG A 95 -13.46 5.56 4.66
N ILE A 96 -12.72 5.95 5.68
CA ILE A 96 -11.27 5.83 5.71
C ILE A 96 -10.94 4.75 6.72
N SER A 97 -10.10 3.80 6.34
CA SER A 97 -9.53 2.83 7.26
C SER A 97 -8.04 2.71 7.03
N ALA A 98 -7.29 2.41 8.08
CA ALA A 98 -5.90 2.04 7.96
C ALA A 98 -5.55 0.96 8.98
N GLY A 99 -4.50 0.21 8.69
CA GLY A 99 -4.02 -0.81 9.59
C GLY A 99 -2.68 -1.38 9.19
N VAL A 100 -2.19 -2.25 10.07
CA VAL A 100 -1.00 -3.07 9.85
C VAL A 100 -1.48 -4.49 9.59
N ASP A 101 -1.51 -4.92 8.34
CA ASP A 101 -1.88 -6.28 7.95
C ASP A 101 -1.10 -6.77 6.72
N GLY A 102 -1.13 -8.08 6.50
CA GLY A 102 -0.46 -8.70 5.36
C GLY A 102 0.97 -9.16 5.65
N THR A 103 1.61 -9.69 4.61
CA THR A 103 2.87 -10.44 4.73
C THR A 103 4.10 -9.53 4.67
N GLY A 104 3.93 -8.27 4.22
CA GLY A 104 5.03 -7.35 3.93
C GLY A 104 5.84 -7.72 2.68
N GLU A 105 5.31 -8.63 1.85
CA GLU A 105 5.87 -9.02 0.56
C GLU A 105 5.04 -8.48 -0.61
N GLU A 106 4.00 -7.70 -0.32
CA GLU A 106 3.17 -7.06 -1.33
C GLU A 106 4.00 -6.15 -2.23
N THR A 107 3.96 -6.41 -3.53
CA THR A 107 4.46 -5.51 -4.57
C THR A 107 3.30 -5.01 -5.42
N LEU A 108 3.51 -3.90 -6.12
CA LEU A 108 2.50 -3.37 -7.03
C LEU A 108 2.11 -4.41 -8.09
N GLU A 109 3.11 -5.07 -8.67
CA GLU A 109 2.91 -6.10 -9.71
C GLU A 109 2.10 -7.28 -9.18
N LEU A 110 2.40 -7.75 -7.96
CA LEU A 110 1.67 -8.85 -7.33
C LEU A 110 0.21 -8.46 -7.09
N ILE A 111 -0.04 -7.28 -6.50
CA ILE A 111 -1.39 -6.81 -6.20
C ILE A 111 -2.23 -6.65 -7.49
N LEU A 112 -1.63 -6.10 -8.55
CA LEU A 112 -2.31 -5.94 -9.84
C LEU A 112 -2.51 -7.27 -10.57
N ASP A 113 -1.61 -8.24 -10.39
CA ASP A 113 -1.77 -9.57 -10.97
C ASP A 113 -2.92 -10.34 -10.31
N GLU A 114 -3.01 -10.28 -8.97
CA GLU A 114 -4.07 -10.95 -8.20
C GLU A 114 -5.43 -10.25 -8.33
N ASN A 115 -5.46 -8.93 -8.58
CA ASN A 115 -6.68 -8.13 -8.60
C ASN A 115 -6.83 -7.39 -9.95
N LYS A 116 -7.43 -8.07 -10.94
CA LYS A 116 -7.58 -7.55 -12.31
C LYS A 116 -8.45 -6.30 -12.43
N ASN A 117 -9.20 -5.93 -11.40
CA ASN A 117 -10.02 -4.72 -11.34
C ASN A 117 -9.28 -3.52 -10.72
N LEU A 118 -8.02 -3.66 -10.33
CA LEU A 118 -7.21 -2.56 -9.80
C LEU A 118 -6.27 -1.99 -10.87
N VAL A 119 -5.97 -0.71 -10.74
CA VAL A 119 -4.93 0.00 -11.51
C VAL A 119 -4.06 0.83 -10.58
N ALA A 120 -2.79 1.02 -10.96
CA ALA A 120 -1.88 1.90 -10.25
C ALA A 120 -2.34 3.37 -10.36
N VAL A 121 -2.10 4.14 -9.31
CA VAL A 121 -2.24 5.61 -9.32
C VAL A 121 -0.85 6.22 -9.49
N GLU A 122 -0.60 6.77 -10.66
CA GLU A 122 0.68 7.41 -11.00
C GLU A 122 0.74 8.82 -10.42
N ASP A 123 1.56 9.02 -9.39
CA ASP A 123 1.80 10.33 -8.78
C ASP A 123 3.26 10.45 -8.31
N SER A 124 3.98 11.48 -8.79
CA SER A 124 5.40 11.67 -8.46
C SER A 124 5.71 11.78 -6.95
N ARG A 125 4.73 12.12 -6.11
CA ARG A 125 4.91 12.22 -4.66
C ARG A 125 5.13 10.86 -4.01
N THR A 126 4.58 9.78 -4.57
CA THR A 126 4.78 8.42 -4.03
C THR A 126 6.20 7.93 -4.27
N GLN A 127 6.86 8.37 -5.35
CA GLN A 127 8.24 8.02 -5.68
C GLN A 127 9.28 8.48 -4.63
N LYS A 128 8.90 9.40 -3.74
CA LYS A 128 9.74 9.81 -2.60
C LYS A 128 9.90 8.72 -1.54
N PHE A 129 9.02 7.72 -1.56
CA PHE A 129 8.96 6.65 -0.59
C PHE A 129 9.21 5.31 -1.30
N PRO A 130 10.38 4.69 -1.10
CA PRO A 130 10.67 3.39 -1.73
C PRO A 130 9.59 2.37 -1.41
N LYS A 131 9.12 1.64 -2.43
CA LYS A 131 8.12 0.56 -2.33
C LYS A 131 6.71 0.99 -1.89
N LEU A 132 6.46 2.26 -1.62
CA LEU A 132 5.10 2.76 -1.42
C LEU A 132 4.40 2.84 -2.76
N PHE A 133 3.18 2.31 -2.84
CA PHE A 133 2.35 2.43 -4.03
C PHE A 133 0.88 2.62 -3.66
N ILE A 134 0.13 3.17 -4.61
CA ILE A 134 -1.30 3.41 -4.48
C ILE A 134 -1.99 2.76 -5.67
N VAL A 135 -3.10 2.07 -5.40
CA VAL A 135 -3.98 1.48 -6.40
C VAL A 135 -5.41 1.99 -6.21
N LYS A 136 -6.23 1.86 -7.24
CA LYS A 136 -7.66 2.18 -7.21
C LYS A 136 -8.45 1.19 -8.07
N ASN A 137 -9.77 1.12 -7.90
CA ASN A 137 -10.59 0.38 -8.86
C ASN A 137 -10.49 1.05 -10.25
N SER A 138 -10.32 0.23 -11.28
CA SER A 138 -10.20 0.66 -12.68
C SER A 138 -11.44 1.38 -13.20
N ASN A 139 -12.59 1.14 -12.57
CA ASN A 139 -13.91 1.66 -12.94
C ASN A 139 -14.58 2.45 -11.81
N ASN A 140 -13.78 3.13 -10.96
CA ASN A 140 -14.29 4.03 -9.92
C ASN A 140 -15.43 4.91 -10.47
N LYS A 141 -16.59 4.84 -9.83
CA LYS A 141 -17.80 5.60 -10.18
C LYS A 141 -18.44 6.14 -8.91
N PRO A 142 -19.32 7.15 -9.00
CA PRO A 142 -20.03 7.65 -7.82
C PRO A 142 -20.71 6.51 -7.07
N GLY A 143 -20.51 6.47 -5.76
CA GLY A 143 -21.10 5.44 -4.89
C GLY A 143 -20.39 4.10 -4.83
N ASP A 144 -19.38 3.88 -5.65
CA ASP A 144 -18.61 2.63 -5.73
C ASP A 144 -17.21 2.96 -6.23
N TRP A 145 -16.39 3.47 -5.32
CA TRP A 145 -14.99 3.77 -5.59
C TRP A 145 -14.11 3.39 -4.40
N MET A 146 -12.88 3.02 -4.70
CA MET A 146 -11.86 2.66 -3.72
C MET A 146 -10.49 3.12 -4.18
N PHE A 147 -9.70 3.58 -3.20
CA PHE A 147 -8.26 3.78 -3.31
C PHE A 147 -7.59 3.04 -2.16
N GLN A 148 -6.43 2.44 -2.41
CA GLN A 148 -5.64 1.76 -1.39
C GLN A 148 -4.17 2.14 -1.51
N LEU A 149 -3.58 2.55 -0.40
CA LEU A 149 -2.14 2.79 -0.26
C LEU A 149 -1.51 1.60 0.48
N TYR A 150 -0.36 1.16 -0.01
CA TYR A 150 0.44 0.08 0.58
C TYR A 150 1.84 0.59 0.92
N ILE A 151 2.31 0.26 2.12
CA ILE A 151 3.69 0.48 2.58
C ILE A 151 4.22 -0.84 3.14
N PRO A 152 4.87 -1.67 2.30
CA PRO A 152 5.49 -2.91 2.77
C PRO A 152 6.59 -2.59 3.78
N GLN A 153 6.54 -3.19 4.97
CA GLN A 153 7.47 -2.97 6.07
C GLN A 153 8.33 -4.19 6.34
N VAL A 154 9.60 -3.92 6.65
CA VAL A 154 10.54 -4.91 7.16
C VAL A 154 11.00 -4.46 8.54
N TYR A 155 10.61 -5.21 9.57
CA TYR A 155 11.02 -5.03 10.96
C TYR A 155 12.08 -6.07 11.34
N SER A 156 12.81 -5.83 12.42
CA SER A 156 13.82 -6.76 12.95
C SER A 156 13.22 -8.13 13.34
N ASN A 157 11.94 -8.17 13.66
CA ASN A 157 11.21 -9.35 14.12
C ASN A 157 10.21 -9.90 13.08
N GLY A 158 10.19 -9.39 11.85
CA GLY A 158 9.30 -9.88 10.80
C GLY A 158 8.96 -8.85 9.73
N LYS A 159 8.15 -9.26 8.75
CA LYS A 159 7.61 -8.40 7.71
C LYS A 159 6.11 -8.19 7.93
N THR A 160 5.59 -7.05 7.50
CA THR A 160 4.14 -6.77 7.48
C THR A 160 3.89 -5.65 6.47
N ALA A 161 2.65 -5.34 6.12
CA ALA A 161 2.33 -4.17 5.34
C ALA A 161 1.47 -3.21 6.13
N HIS A 162 1.74 -1.92 5.94
CA HIS A 162 0.85 -0.88 6.42
C HIS A 162 -0.05 -0.48 5.25
N LYS A 163 -1.37 -0.42 5.49
CA LYS A 163 -2.36 -0.16 4.45
C LYS A 163 -3.29 0.97 4.86
N VAL A 164 -3.70 1.77 3.89
CA VAL A 164 -4.77 2.76 4.01
C VAL A 164 -5.77 2.51 2.90
N SER A 165 -7.07 2.55 3.21
CA SER A 165 -8.15 2.43 2.25
C SER A 165 -9.09 3.62 2.38
N PHE A 166 -9.39 4.26 1.26
CA PHE A 166 -10.43 5.28 1.14
C PHE A 166 -11.51 4.69 0.24
N GLN A 167 -12.76 4.68 0.72
CA GLN A 167 -13.88 4.09 0.00
C GLN A 167 -15.09 5.02 0.05
N GLY A 168 -15.77 5.17 -1.08
CA GLY A 168 -17.05 5.88 -1.17
C GLY A 168 -18.20 4.93 -1.45
N PHE A 169 -19.34 5.26 -0.85
CA PHE A 169 -20.59 4.51 -0.95
C PHE A 169 -21.71 5.42 -1.45
N THR A 170 -22.86 4.82 -1.76
CA THR A 170 -24.13 5.49 -2.15
C THR A 170 -24.05 6.34 -3.42
N GLN A 171 -23.90 7.67 -3.30
CA GLN A 171 -23.78 8.64 -4.39
C GLN A 171 -22.50 9.47 -4.26
N THR A 172 -21.59 9.06 -3.37
CA THR A 172 -20.39 9.82 -3.07
C THR A 172 -19.56 10.01 -4.34
N PRO A 173 -19.31 11.27 -4.77
CA PRO A 173 -18.51 11.55 -5.95
C PRO A 173 -17.12 10.90 -5.84
N VAL A 174 -16.58 10.46 -6.96
CA VAL A 174 -15.20 9.95 -7.00
C VAL A 174 -14.27 11.15 -6.80
N PRO A 175 -13.42 11.17 -5.77
CA PRO A 175 -12.42 12.22 -5.60
C PRO A 175 -11.36 12.11 -6.70
N SER A 176 -10.64 13.20 -6.97
CA SER A 176 -9.51 13.13 -7.90
C SER A 176 -8.35 12.33 -7.30
N ASP A 177 -7.57 11.67 -8.16
CA ASP A 177 -6.36 10.95 -7.73
C ASP A 177 -5.43 11.85 -6.90
N GLN A 178 -5.25 13.11 -7.33
CA GLN A 178 -4.35 14.04 -6.66
C GLN A 178 -4.78 14.37 -5.22
N GLU A 179 -6.08 14.54 -4.99
CA GLU A 179 -6.66 14.80 -3.66
C GLU A 179 -6.49 13.60 -2.75
N VAL A 180 -6.82 12.39 -3.23
CA VAL A 180 -6.68 11.17 -2.43
C VAL A 180 -5.23 10.87 -2.10
N VAL A 181 -4.33 10.98 -3.08
CA VAL A 181 -2.89 10.80 -2.86
C VAL A 181 -2.37 11.77 -1.81
N ALA A 182 -2.78 13.05 -1.87
CA ALA A 182 -2.40 14.04 -0.85
C ALA A 182 -2.85 13.62 0.54
N ALA A 183 -4.13 13.25 0.68
CA ALA A 183 -4.72 12.84 1.95
C ALA A 183 -4.08 11.57 2.52
N MET A 184 -3.86 10.56 1.67
CA MET A 184 -3.21 9.32 2.07
C MET A 184 -1.76 9.54 2.51
N LEU A 185 -0.98 10.34 1.77
CA LEU A 185 0.40 10.65 2.16
C LEU A 185 0.49 11.47 3.44
N ASN A 186 -0.53 12.29 3.76
CA ASN A 186 -0.58 12.95 5.07
C ASN A 186 -0.80 12.00 6.24
N LEU A 187 -1.25 10.75 5.99
CA LEU A 187 -1.34 9.69 7.00
C LEU A 187 -0.04 8.89 7.13
N VAL A 188 0.98 9.23 6.35
CA VAL A 188 2.31 8.61 6.36
C VAL A 188 3.30 9.55 7.05
N GLU A 189 4.21 8.99 7.83
CA GLU A 189 5.35 9.69 8.43
C GLU A 189 6.66 9.07 7.97
N VAL A 190 7.69 9.92 7.85
CA VAL A 190 9.07 9.47 7.59
C VAL A 190 9.66 8.92 8.88
N VAL A 191 10.35 7.80 8.81
CA VAL A 191 11.13 7.22 9.90
C VAL A 191 12.61 7.38 9.61
N ASP A 192 13.32 8.03 10.53
CA ASP A 192 14.76 8.24 10.52
C ASP A 192 15.55 6.97 10.91
#